data_AF-A0A9P0MT11-F1
#
_entry.id   AF-A0A9P0MT11-F1
#
_cell.length_a   1.000
_cell.length_b   1.000
_cell.length_c   1.000
_cell.angle_alpha   90.00
_cell.angle_beta   90.00
_cell.angle_gamma   90.00
#
_symmetry.space_group_name_H-M   'P 1'
#
loop_
_entity.id
_entity.type
_entity.pdbx_description
1 polymer ?
#
loop_
_entity_poly.entity_id
_entity_poly.type
_entity_poly.pdbx_seq_one_letter_code
_entity_poly.pdbx_strand_id
1 'polypeptide(L)'
;MELTRVSEPDISVVKKDRDDVNYRLKAGIFLTSVTAVSALVAFGMTLAAAKKKDPVMFEKGTRITRDLQETGMDLAMRALKWGTFYAVSGCSLVAFGVWTLSGASNMEEFRYKMGSILPQIKRNNPPIGRTEFSGMNDLLSYVSEEYQKDTAKHNPR
;
A
#
# COMPACT_ATOMS: atom_id res chain seq x y z
N MET A 1 -13.19 -33.15 48.89
CA MET A 1 -14.30 -32.52 48.17
C MET A 1 -14.30 -31.06 48.60
N GLU A 2 -13.54 -30.22 47.90
CA GLU A 2 -13.59 -28.76 48.08
C GLU A 2 -13.85 -28.14 46.72
N LEU A 3 -14.92 -27.34 46.70
CA LEU A 3 -15.64 -26.83 45.56
C LEU A 3 -14.96 -25.57 45.00
N THR A 4 -14.77 -25.57 43.68
CA THR A 4 -14.92 -24.42 42.77
C THR A 4 -14.51 -23.03 43.31
N ARG A 5 -13.21 -22.69 43.20
CA ARG A 5 -12.78 -21.29 43.06
C ARG A 5 -12.99 -20.86 41.61
N VAL A 6 -14.18 -20.32 41.35
CA VAL A 6 -14.49 -19.55 40.14
C VAL A 6 -13.47 -18.41 40.02
N SER A 7 -12.75 -18.37 38.90
CA SER A 7 -11.81 -17.30 38.55
C SER A 7 -12.54 -15.97 38.40
N GLU A 8 -12.22 -14.99 39.24
CA GLU A 8 -12.55 -13.58 39.01
C GLU A 8 -11.91 -13.11 37.69
N PRO A 9 -12.63 -12.42 36.80
CA PRO A 9 -12.03 -11.85 35.60
C PRO A 9 -11.10 -10.70 36.00
N ASP A 10 -9.82 -10.82 35.66
CA ASP A 10 -8.81 -9.78 35.89
C ASP A 10 -9.18 -8.50 35.10
N ILE A 11 -9.78 -7.53 35.80
CA ILE A 11 -10.28 -6.27 35.25
C ILE A 11 -9.12 -5.42 34.67
N SER A 12 -7.88 -5.64 35.12
CA SER A 12 -6.71 -4.84 34.70
C SER A 12 -6.21 -5.22 33.30
N VAL A 13 -6.26 -6.51 32.96
CA VAL A 13 -5.93 -7.03 31.62
C VAL A 13 -6.97 -6.59 30.59
N VAL A 14 -8.26 -6.61 30.96
CA VAL A 14 -9.36 -6.15 30.09
C VAL A 14 -9.28 -4.65 29.82
N LYS A 15 -8.79 -3.85 30.78
CA LYS A 15 -8.67 -2.40 30.62
C LYS A 15 -7.52 -2.01 29.70
N LYS A 16 -6.35 -2.65 29.85
CA LYS A 16 -5.18 -2.42 29.01
C LYS A 16 -5.43 -2.82 27.55
N ASP A 17 -6.05 -3.98 27.32
CA ASP A 17 -6.41 -4.45 25.98
C ASP A 17 -7.43 -3.52 25.29
N ARG A 18 -8.41 -3.01 26.04
CA ARG A 18 -9.38 -2.02 25.52
C ARG A 18 -8.74 -0.69 25.11
N ASP A 19 -7.75 -0.20 25.84
CA ASP A 19 -7.10 1.07 25.53
C ASP A 19 -6.21 0.97 24.27
N ASP A 20 -5.54 -0.17 24.07
CA ASP A 20 -4.74 -0.44 22.88
C ASP A 20 -5.60 -0.59 21.61
N VAL A 21 -6.76 -1.27 21.70
CA VAL A 21 -7.70 -1.33 20.56
C VAL A 21 -8.34 0.02 20.26
N ASN A 22 -8.64 0.83 21.28
CA ASN A 22 -9.17 2.19 21.11
C ASN A 22 -8.14 3.11 20.43
N TYR A 23 -6.87 2.99 20.81
CA TYR A 23 -5.77 3.72 20.19
C TYR A 23 -5.59 3.30 18.72
N ARG A 24 -5.55 1.99 18.44
CA ARG A 24 -5.43 1.47 17.07
C ARG A 24 -6.63 1.84 16.20
N LEU A 25 -7.84 1.87 16.77
CA LEU A 25 -9.04 2.32 16.07
C LEU A 25 -8.98 3.81 15.75
N LYS A 26 -8.58 4.66 16.71
CA LYS A 26 -8.36 6.10 16.47
C LYS A 26 -7.29 6.35 15.41
N ALA A 27 -6.17 5.64 15.47
CA ALA A 27 -5.11 5.72 14.48
C ALA A 27 -5.59 5.24 13.09
N GLY A 28 -6.37 4.16 13.03
CA GLY A 28 -6.94 3.64 11.78
C GLY A 28 -7.94 4.60 11.13
N ILE A 29 -8.83 5.22 11.90
CA ILE A 29 -9.77 6.24 11.40
C ILE A 29 -9.00 7.46 10.90
N PHE A 30 -7.98 7.90 11.63
CA PHE A 30 -7.13 9.00 11.20
C PHE A 30 -6.40 8.69 9.88
N LEU A 31 -5.76 7.52 9.76
CA LEU A 31 -5.02 7.15 8.55
C LEU A 31 -5.95 6.96 7.34
N THR A 32 -7.12 6.36 7.52
CA THR A 32 -8.08 6.18 6.43
C THR A 32 -8.64 7.52 5.95
N SER A 33 -8.92 8.45 6.87
CA SER A 33 -9.38 9.79 6.50
C SER A 33 -8.33 10.59 5.71
N VAL A 34 -7.07 10.63 6.17
CA VAL A 34 -6.00 11.33 5.42
C VAL A 34 -5.73 10.68 4.06
N THR A 35 -5.82 9.35 3.98
CA THR A 35 -5.66 8.62 2.71
C THR A 35 -6.80 8.92 1.74
N ALA A 36 -8.04 8.94 2.22
CA ALA A 36 -9.21 9.27 1.41
C ALA A 36 -9.13 10.70 0.86
N VAL A 37 -8.78 11.68 1.71
CA VAL A 37 -8.58 13.07 1.28
C VAL A 37 -7.47 13.17 0.25
N SER A 38 -6.35 12.49 0.47
CA SER A 38 -5.21 12.48 -0.46
C SER A 38 -5.58 11.89 -1.83
N ALA A 39 -6.34 10.79 -1.85
CA ALA A 39 -6.81 10.17 -3.08
C ALA A 39 -7.76 11.10 -3.88
N LEU A 40 -8.69 11.77 -3.20
CA LEU A 40 -9.59 12.74 -3.83
C LEU A 40 -8.83 13.94 -4.41
N VAL A 41 -7.86 14.47 -3.67
CA VAL A 41 -7.01 15.57 -4.14
C VAL A 41 -6.18 15.14 -5.35
N ALA A 42 -5.52 13.97 -5.30
CA ALA A 42 -4.71 13.47 -6.41
C ALA A 42 -5.56 13.20 -7.67
N PHE A 43 -6.74 12.60 -7.49
CA PHE A 43 -7.67 12.37 -8.58
C PHE A 43 -8.19 13.69 -9.17
N GLY A 44 -8.55 14.66 -8.32
CA GLY A 44 -8.96 16.00 -8.71
C GLY A 44 -7.86 16.76 -9.46
N MET A 45 -6.61 16.68 -9.00
CA MET A 45 -5.45 17.26 -9.71
C MET A 45 -5.25 16.60 -11.08
N THR A 46 -5.40 15.28 -11.17
CA THR A 46 -5.30 14.55 -12.44
C THR A 46 -6.40 14.96 -13.42
N LEU A 47 -7.64 15.10 -12.94
CA LEU A 47 -8.76 15.62 -13.74
C LEU A 47 -8.53 17.06 -14.18
N ALA A 48 -8.00 17.92 -13.29
CA ALA A 48 -7.69 19.31 -13.61
C ALA A 48 -6.54 19.44 -14.63
N ALA A 49 -5.52 18.58 -14.53
CA ALA A 49 -4.43 18.51 -15.51
C ALA A 49 -4.94 18.04 -16.87
N ALA A 50 -5.84 17.05 -16.90
CA ALA A 50 -6.49 16.59 -18.13
C ALA A 50 -7.37 17.68 -18.77
N LYS A 51 -8.15 18.39 -17.95
CA LYS A 51 -8.93 19.58 -18.35
C LYS A 51 -8.08 20.67 -18.97
N LYS A 52 -6.90 20.96 -18.41
CA LYS A 52 -5.99 22.00 -18.90
C LYS A 52 -5.34 21.63 -20.24
N LYS A 53 -5.05 20.35 -20.48
CA LYS A 53 -4.50 19.88 -21.75
C LYS A 53 -5.53 19.95 -22.88
N ASP A 54 -6.75 19.49 -22.63
CA ASP A 54 -7.80 19.42 -23.66
C ASP A 54 -9.17 19.93 -23.17
N PRO A 55 -9.36 21.25 -23.05
CA PRO A 55 -10.60 21.82 -22.54
C PRO A 55 -11.80 21.54 -23.47
N VAL A 56 -11.59 21.58 -24.79
CA VAL A 56 -12.65 21.38 -25.80
C VAL A 56 -13.10 19.92 -25.87
N MET A 57 -12.18 18.96 -25.85
CA MET A 57 -12.52 17.53 -25.84
C MET A 57 -13.08 17.09 -24.50
N PHE A 58 -12.65 17.69 -23.38
CA PHE A 58 -13.25 17.42 -22.09
C PHE A 58 -14.68 17.98 -22.02
N GLU A 59 -14.93 19.21 -22.46
CA GLU A 59 -16.27 19.80 -22.43
C GLU A 59 -17.24 19.05 -23.36
N LYS A 60 -16.80 18.72 -24.59
CA LYS A 60 -17.53 17.81 -25.48
C LYS A 60 -17.71 16.45 -24.85
N GLY A 61 -16.67 15.89 -24.23
CA GLY A 61 -16.71 14.62 -23.51
C GLY A 61 -17.69 14.65 -22.34
N THR A 62 -17.81 15.74 -21.60
CA THR A 62 -18.74 15.91 -20.47
C THR A 62 -20.19 16.07 -20.96
N ARG A 63 -20.40 16.80 -22.07
CA ARG A 63 -21.72 17.02 -22.67
C ARG A 63 -22.23 15.78 -23.42
N ILE A 64 -21.37 15.12 -24.17
CA ILE A 64 -21.64 13.83 -24.84
C ILE A 64 -21.80 12.72 -23.80
N THR A 65 -20.98 12.73 -22.73
CA THR A 65 -21.19 11.84 -21.58
C THR A 65 -22.53 12.08 -20.93
N ARG A 66 -23.08 13.30 -20.91
CA ARG A 66 -24.42 13.58 -20.35
C ARG A 66 -25.55 12.97 -21.19
N ASP A 67 -25.40 12.92 -22.51
CA ASP A 67 -26.41 12.38 -23.43
C ASP A 67 -26.27 10.84 -23.60
N LEU A 68 -25.03 10.33 -23.64
CA LEU A 68 -24.71 8.90 -23.56
C LEU A 68 -24.72 8.33 -22.12
N GLN A 69 -24.90 9.18 -21.10
CA GLN A 69 -24.83 8.81 -19.67
C GLN A 69 -25.91 7.79 -19.34
N GLU A 70 -27.08 8.01 -19.94
CA GLU A 70 -28.33 7.34 -19.60
C GLU A 70 -28.31 5.85 -19.98
N THR A 71 -27.36 5.38 -20.81
CA THR A 71 -27.33 3.97 -21.25
C THR A 71 -25.96 3.31 -21.26
N GLY A 72 -24.88 3.99 -21.66
CA GLY A 72 -23.54 3.38 -21.78
C GLY A 72 -22.66 3.58 -20.55
N MET A 73 -22.59 4.82 -20.05
CA MET A 73 -21.78 5.17 -18.89
C MET A 73 -22.31 4.53 -17.61
N ASP A 74 -23.64 4.46 -17.44
CA ASP A 74 -24.24 3.89 -16.22
C ASP A 74 -23.97 2.38 -16.09
N LEU A 75 -23.93 1.66 -17.22
CA LEU A 75 -23.57 0.25 -17.26
C LEU A 75 -22.08 0.05 -16.95
N ALA A 76 -21.21 0.88 -17.53
CA ALA A 76 -19.76 0.84 -17.29
C ALA A 76 -19.40 1.25 -15.86
N MET A 77 -20.04 2.27 -15.31
CA MET A 77 -19.83 2.74 -13.94
C MET A 77 -20.28 1.70 -12.91
N ARG A 78 -21.39 0.99 -13.17
CA ARG A 78 -21.79 -0.16 -12.36
C ARG A 78 -20.79 -1.31 -12.47
N ALA A 79 -20.39 -1.69 -13.69
CA ALA A 79 -19.38 -2.75 -13.88
C ALA A 79 -18.04 -2.41 -13.20
N LEU A 80 -17.57 -1.16 -13.31
CA LEU A 80 -16.34 -0.69 -12.68
C LEU A 80 -16.46 -0.65 -11.16
N LYS A 81 -17.59 -0.22 -10.61
CA LYS A 81 -17.87 -0.24 -9.16
C LYS A 81 -17.80 -1.66 -8.60
N TRP A 82 -18.55 -2.58 -9.20
CA TRP A 82 -18.58 -3.99 -8.77
C TRP A 82 -17.23 -4.69 -9.00
N GLY A 83 -16.52 -4.37 -10.08
CA GLY A 83 -15.20 -4.90 -10.38
C GLY A 83 -14.14 -4.45 -9.36
N THR A 84 -14.10 -3.16 -9.03
CA THR A 84 -13.15 -2.64 -8.02
C THR A 84 -13.48 -3.18 -6.63
N PHE A 85 -14.77 -3.29 -6.29
CA PHE A 85 -15.21 -3.89 -5.03
C PHE A 85 -14.82 -5.37 -4.94
N TYR A 86 -15.02 -6.15 -6.01
CA TYR A 86 -14.61 -7.55 -6.06
C TYR A 86 -13.09 -7.70 -6.05
N ALA A 87 -12.34 -6.81 -6.71
CA ALA A 87 -10.88 -6.84 -6.68
C ALA A 87 -10.35 -6.55 -5.26
N VAL A 88 -10.88 -5.53 -4.59
CA VAL A 88 -10.49 -5.20 -3.21
C VAL A 88 -10.92 -6.30 -2.24
N SER A 89 -12.15 -6.81 -2.37
CA SER A 89 -12.68 -7.88 -1.52
C SER A 89 -11.93 -9.19 -1.74
N GLY A 90 -11.73 -9.62 -2.98
CA GLY A 90 -10.99 -10.82 -3.36
C GLY A 90 -9.52 -10.75 -2.95
N CYS A 91 -8.85 -9.63 -3.19
CA CYS A 91 -7.47 -9.42 -2.74
C CYS A 91 -7.38 -9.43 -1.21
N SER A 92 -8.34 -8.82 -0.51
CA SER A 92 -8.39 -8.85 0.96
C SER A 92 -8.64 -10.26 1.49
N LEU A 93 -9.52 -11.04 0.85
CA LEU A 93 -9.80 -12.43 1.23
C LEU A 93 -8.61 -13.35 0.94
N VAL A 94 -7.88 -13.15 -0.16
CA VAL A 94 -6.65 -13.91 -0.44
C VAL A 94 -5.54 -13.54 0.55
N ALA A 95 -5.34 -12.24 0.81
CA ALA A 95 -4.37 -11.79 1.80
C ALA A 95 -4.72 -12.27 3.21
N PHE A 96 -6.01 -12.22 3.58
CA PHE A 96 -6.51 -12.79 4.82
C PHE A 96 -6.42 -14.31 4.83
N GLY A 97 -6.65 -14.98 3.70
CA GLY A 97 -6.48 -16.42 3.56
C GLY A 97 -5.03 -16.83 3.76
N VAL A 98 -4.07 -16.10 3.19
CA VAL A 98 -2.63 -16.28 3.46
C VAL A 98 -2.31 -16.00 4.92
N TRP A 99 -2.92 -14.99 5.53
CA TRP A 99 -2.79 -14.70 6.96
C TRP A 99 -3.37 -15.85 7.84
N THR A 100 -4.52 -16.41 7.47
CA THR A 100 -5.20 -17.51 8.15
C THR A 100 -4.47 -18.85 7.96
N LEU A 101 -3.95 -19.15 6.76
CA LEU A 101 -3.16 -20.35 6.50
C LEU A 101 -1.76 -20.25 7.12
N SER A 102 -1.21 -19.04 7.24
CA SER A 102 0.11 -18.83 7.83
C SER A 102 0.19 -19.20 9.30
N GLY A 103 -0.93 -19.22 10.05
CA GLY A 103 -0.99 -19.57 11.47
C GLY A 103 -0.11 -18.72 12.40
N ALA A 104 0.56 -17.72 11.86
CA ALA A 104 1.48 -16.84 12.55
C ALA A 104 0.69 -15.62 13.02
N SER A 105 0.55 -15.46 14.34
CA SER A 105 0.00 -14.21 14.88
C SER A 105 0.97 -13.03 14.74
N ASN A 106 2.17 -13.26 14.18
CA ASN A 106 3.24 -12.27 14.07
C ASN A 106 4.00 -12.34 12.72
N MET A 107 4.29 -11.18 12.11
CA MET A 107 5.02 -11.08 10.83
C MET A 107 6.43 -11.71 10.88
N GLU A 108 7.01 -11.83 12.07
CA GLU A 108 8.32 -12.43 12.29
C GLU A 108 8.35 -13.93 11.96
N GLU A 109 7.29 -14.65 12.33
CA GLU A 109 7.20 -16.09 12.16
C GLU A 109 6.87 -16.48 10.70
N PHE A 110 6.07 -15.64 10.02
CA PHE A 110 5.87 -15.73 8.58
C PHE A 110 7.18 -15.48 7.81
N ARG A 111 7.93 -14.43 8.18
CA ARG A 111 9.24 -14.14 7.57
C ARG A 111 10.23 -15.27 7.82
N TYR A 112 10.20 -15.90 8.98
CA TYR A 112 11.08 -17.02 9.32
C TYR A 112 10.72 -18.31 8.54
N LYS A 113 9.43 -18.65 8.42
CA LYS A 113 8.96 -19.81 7.63
C LYS A 113 9.13 -19.61 6.12
N MET A 114 8.79 -18.44 5.59
CA MET A 114 9.04 -18.10 4.19
C MET A 114 10.54 -18.00 3.90
N GLY A 115 11.33 -17.44 4.82
CA GLY A 115 12.78 -17.31 4.69
C GLY A 115 13.55 -18.64 4.80
N SER A 116 12.94 -19.69 5.35
CA SER A 116 13.50 -21.05 5.40
C SER A 116 13.03 -21.93 4.25
N ILE A 117 11.91 -21.61 3.60
CA ILE A 117 11.45 -22.25 2.35
C ILE A 117 12.26 -21.76 1.15
N LEU A 118 12.72 -20.50 1.18
CA LEU A 118 13.57 -19.94 0.15
C LEU A 118 15.05 -20.29 0.43
N PRO A 119 15.83 -20.79 -0.55
CA PRO A 119 17.25 -21.02 -0.36
C PRO A 119 17.94 -19.69 -0.01
N GLN A 120 18.55 -19.61 1.17
CA GLN A 120 19.22 -18.40 1.62
C GLN A 120 20.45 -18.11 0.75
N ILE A 121 20.38 -17.04 -0.05
CA ILE A 121 21.49 -16.55 -0.85
C ILE A 121 22.52 -15.95 0.12
N LYS A 122 23.68 -16.60 0.25
CA LYS A 122 24.78 -16.10 1.06
C LYS A 122 25.30 -14.78 0.47
N ARG A 123 25.33 -13.72 1.27
CA ARG A 123 25.97 -12.45 0.93
C ARG A 123 27.48 -12.69 0.78
N ASN A 124 28.01 -12.38 -0.39
CA ASN A 124 29.44 -12.49 -0.66
C ASN A 124 30.18 -11.27 -0.10
N ASN A 125 31.08 -11.48 0.88
CA ASN A 125 32.04 -10.49 1.35
C ASN A 125 33.45 -11.00 1.01
N PRO A 126 34.26 -10.28 0.20
CA PRO A 126 34.04 -8.94 -0.31
C PRO A 126 33.08 -8.90 -1.53
N PRO A 127 32.36 -7.79 -1.76
CA PRO A 127 31.45 -7.63 -2.90
C PRO A 127 32.24 -7.50 -4.21
N ILE A 128 31.92 -8.33 -5.21
CA ILE A 128 32.68 -8.43 -6.48
C ILE A 128 31.87 -7.91 -7.68
N GLY A 129 30.57 -7.56 -7.54
CA GLY A 129 29.71 -7.31 -8.70
C GLY A 129 28.65 -6.20 -8.58
N ARG A 130 28.36 -5.56 -9.73
CA ARG A 130 27.46 -4.42 -10.01
C ARG A 130 25.99 -4.53 -9.56
N THR A 131 25.60 -5.59 -8.85
CA THR A 131 24.20 -5.82 -8.40
C THR A 131 24.06 -5.93 -6.89
N GLU A 132 25.13 -5.74 -6.13
CA GLU A 132 25.16 -5.93 -4.67
C GLU A 132 25.33 -4.61 -3.90
N PHE A 133 24.58 -3.58 -4.29
CA PHE A 133 24.55 -2.33 -3.53
C PHE A 133 24.08 -2.59 -2.09
N SER A 134 24.80 -2.05 -1.11
CA SER A 134 24.50 -2.27 0.32
C SER A 134 23.16 -1.65 0.75
N GLY A 135 22.60 -0.75 -0.06
CA GLY A 135 21.27 -0.21 0.13
C GLY A 135 21.01 1.00 -0.78
N MET A 136 19.87 1.65 -0.58
CA MET A 136 19.49 2.85 -1.35
C MET A 136 20.50 3.98 -1.24
N ASN A 137 21.19 4.13 -0.10
CA ASN A 137 22.22 5.16 0.07
C ASN A 137 23.43 4.92 -0.86
N ASP A 138 23.81 3.65 -1.04
CA ASP A 138 24.90 3.23 -1.91
C ASP A 138 24.52 3.42 -3.39
N LEU A 139 23.28 3.11 -3.76
CA LEU A 139 22.71 3.41 -5.07
C LEU A 139 22.68 4.92 -5.38
N LEU A 140 22.19 5.74 -4.45
CA LEU A 140 22.11 7.18 -4.64
C LEU A 140 23.50 7.82 -4.70
N SER A 141 24.44 7.33 -3.89
CA SER A 141 25.84 7.76 -3.96
C SER A 141 26.43 7.44 -5.33
N TYR A 142 26.27 6.21 -5.82
CA TYR A 142 26.73 5.80 -7.15
C TYR A 142 26.11 6.65 -8.29
N VAL A 143 24.78 6.84 -8.28
CA VAL A 143 24.09 7.66 -9.30
C VAL A 143 24.54 9.12 -9.24
N SER A 144 24.75 9.67 -8.03
CA SER A 144 25.24 11.04 -7.87
C SER A 144 26.66 11.20 -8.43
N GLU A 145 27.50 10.19 -8.23
CA GLU A 145 28.88 10.16 -8.69
C GLU A 145 28.95 10.00 -10.22
N GLU A 146 28.06 9.17 -10.80
CA GLU A 146 27.91 9.01 -12.25
C GLU A 146 27.39 10.30 -12.92
N TYR A 147 26.37 10.95 -12.35
CA TYR A 147 25.86 12.24 -12.84
C TYR A 147 26.90 13.37 -12.77
N GLN A 148 27.69 13.42 -11.69
CA GLN A 148 28.75 14.40 -11.53
C GLN A 148 29.88 14.17 -12.55
N LYS A 149 30.21 12.92 -12.87
CA LYS A 149 31.21 12.57 -13.88
C LYS A 149 30.77 12.97 -15.29
N ASP A 150 29.50 12.75 -15.63
CA ASP A 150 28.95 13.17 -16.93
C ASP A 150 28.91 14.70 -17.08
N THR A 151 28.51 15.40 -16.02
CA THR A 151 28.50 16.88 -15.99
C THR A 151 29.91 17.46 -16.09
N ALA A 152 30.88 16.88 -15.39
CA ALA A 152 32.29 17.30 -15.44
C ALA A 152 32.94 17.03 -16.81
N LYS A 153 32.52 15.97 -17.51
CA LYS A 153 33.02 15.65 -18.86
C LYS A 153 32.38 16.54 -19.94
N HIS A 154 31.14 17.00 -19.72
CA HIS A 154 30.42 17.85 -20.67
C HIS A 154 30.76 19.34 -20.54
N ASN A 155 31.35 19.78 -19.43
CA ASN A 155 31.89 21.14 -19.26
C ASN A 155 33.42 21.11 -19.14
N PRO A 156 34.16 20.84 -20.23
CA PRO A 156 35.59 21.11 -20.24
C PRO A 156 35.75 22.63 -20.18
N ARG A 157 36.30 23.13 -19.07
CA ARG A 157 36.83 24.49 -19.05
C ARG A 157 37.92 24.65 -20.10
#